data_AF-A0A2D5ACW4-F1
#
_entry.id   AF-A0A2D5ACW4-F1
#
_cell.length_a   1.000
_cell.length_b   1.000
_cell.length_c   1.000
_cell.angle_alpha   90.00
_cell.angle_beta   90.00
_cell.angle_gamma   90.00
#
_symmetry.space_group_name_H-M   'P 1'
#
loop_
_entity.id
_entity.type
_entity.pdbx_description
1 polymer ?
#
loop_
_entity_poly.entity_id
_entity_poly.type
_entity_poly.pdbx_seq_one_letter_code
_entity_poly.pdbx_strand_id
1 'polypeptide(L)' 'TGNKLDDKTLRRYSGYPSGQKVETYRRVLDRDPTRLVRQAIVRMLPSGRLGREIESRLKVYADDKHPHQAQQPKALEIG' A
#
# COMPACT_ATOMS: atom_id res chain seq x y z
N THR A 1 0.21 -7.43 -14.83
CA THR A 1 1.06 -7.04 -15.97
C THR A 1 0.19 -6.59 -17.14
N GLY A 2 0.72 -5.74 -18.03
CA GLY A 2 -0.03 -4.94 -19.03
C GLY A 2 0.00 -3.43 -18.73
N ASN A 3 -0.81 -2.60 -19.42
CA ASN A 3 -0.91 -1.14 -19.24
C ASN A 3 -1.59 -0.69 -17.92
N LYS A 4 -1.62 -1.57 -16.90
CA LYS A 4 -2.28 -1.35 -15.61
C LYS A 4 -1.76 -0.12 -14.86
N LEU A 5 -0.53 0.31 -15.11
CA LEU A 5 0.03 1.51 -14.50
C LEU A 5 -0.69 2.79 -14.94
N ASP A 6 -1.16 2.82 -16.18
CA ASP A 6 -1.84 3.96 -16.78
C ASP A 6 -3.36 3.81 -16.70
N ASP A 7 -3.86 2.59 -16.94
CA ASP A 7 -5.30 2.32 -16.98
C ASP A 7 -5.94 2.29 -15.58
N LYS A 8 -5.18 1.89 -14.56
CA LYS A 8 -5.71 1.73 -13.21
C LYS A 8 -5.63 3.04 -12.44
N THR A 9 -6.79 3.47 -11.94
CA THR A 9 -6.92 4.69 -11.16
C THR A 9 -7.23 4.40 -9.69
N LEU A 10 -6.57 5.14 -8.80
CA LEU A 10 -6.89 5.22 -7.39
C LEU A 10 -7.86 6.36 -7.16
N ARG A 11 -9.01 6.04 -6.57
CA ARG A 11 -10.04 7.02 -6.20
C ARG A 11 -10.09 7.17 -4.69
N ARG A 12 -10.17 8.41 -4.20
CA ARG A 12 -10.41 8.74 -2.79
C ARG A 12 -11.41 9.90 -2.71
N TYR A 13 -12.14 9.98 -1.61
CA TYR A 13 -13.09 11.05 -1.35
C TYR A 13 -12.75 11.72 -0.03
N SER A 14 -12.77 13.05 0.01
CA SER A 14 -12.43 13.81 1.23
C SER A 14 -13.59 13.99 2.21
N GLY A 15 -14.84 13.71 1.80
CA GLY A 15 -16.03 13.97 2.61
C GLY A 15 -16.83 15.21 2.18
N TYR A 16 -16.22 16.14 1.46
CA TYR A 16 -16.84 17.39 1.01
C TYR A 16 -17.43 17.29 -0.41
N PRO A 17 -18.46 18.09 -0.77
CA PRO A 17 -18.92 18.22 -2.15
C PRO A 17 -17.74 18.49 -3.09
N SER A 18 -17.70 17.80 -4.24
CA SER A 18 -16.58 17.84 -5.19
C SER A 18 -15.22 17.37 -4.63
N GLY A 19 -15.21 16.68 -3.49
CA GLY A 19 -14.01 16.17 -2.81
C GLY A 19 -13.41 14.89 -3.40
N GLN A 20 -13.89 14.44 -4.57
CA GLN A 20 -13.38 13.24 -5.21
C GLN A 20 -12.03 13.53 -5.89
N LYS A 21 -11.01 12.77 -5.51
CA LYS A 21 -9.67 12.82 -6.13
C LYS A 21 -9.39 11.49 -6.83
N VAL A 22 -8.95 11.58 -8.08
CA VAL A 22 -8.60 10.44 -8.92
C VAL A 22 -7.15 10.59 -9.37
N GLU A 23 -6.32 9.59 -9.10
CA GLU A 23 -4.90 9.57 -9.47
C GLU A 23 -4.57 8.25 -10.18
N THR A 24 -3.75 8.26 -11.24
CA THR A 24 -3.28 7.03 -11.90
C THR A 24 -2.26 6.30 -11.03
N TYR A 25 -2.12 4.98 -11.21
CA TYR A 25 -1.16 4.19 -10.44
C TYR A 25 0.28 4.66 -10.67
N ARG A 26 0.62 5.05 -11.91
CA ARG A 26 1.90 5.68 -12.24
C ARG A 26 2.22 6.87 -11.33
N ARG A 27 1.33 7.86 -11.28
CA ARG A 27 1.51 9.06 -10.44
C ARG A 27 1.60 8.73 -8.95
N VAL A 28 0.89 7.70 -8.49
CA VAL A 28 0.98 7.27 -7.09
C VAL A 28 2.33 6.63 -6.80
N LEU A 29 2.84 5.77 -7.69
CA LEU A 29 4.16 5.15 -7.53
C LEU A 29 5.29 6.17 -7.51
N ASP A 30 5.24 7.16 -8.41
CA ASP A 30 6.26 8.21 -8.50
C ASP A 30 6.34 9.04 -7.21
N ARG A 31 5.19 9.23 -6.53
CA ARG A 31 5.10 10.01 -5.28
C ARG A 31 5.36 9.17 -4.04
N ASP A 32 4.76 7.99 -3.97
CA ASP A 32 4.83 7.09 -2.81
C ASP A 32 4.62 5.63 -3.28
N PRO A 33 5.72 4.92 -3.59
CA PRO A 33 5.64 3.55 -4.06
C PRO A 33 5.11 2.58 -2.99
N THR A 34 5.27 2.91 -1.70
CA THR A 34 4.82 2.05 -0.59
C THR A 34 3.30 1.99 -0.48
N ARG A 35 2.62 3.05 -0.91
CA ARG A 35 1.16 3.20 -0.76
C ARG A 35 0.38 2.13 -1.52
N LEU A 36 0.77 1.82 -2.76
CA LEU A 36 0.04 0.84 -3.57
C LEU A 36 0.15 -0.56 -2.97
N VAL A 37 1.34 -0.95 -2.53
CA VAL A 37 1.60 -2.25 -1.89
C VAL A 37 0.82 -2.36 -0.59
N ARG A 38 0.92 -1.36 0.30
CA ARG A 38 0.17 -1.31 1.56
C ARG A 38 -1.32 -1.43 1.31
N GLN A 39 -1.86 -0.66 0.36
CA GLN A 39 -3.30 -0.67 0.07
C GLN A 39 -3.78 -2.01 -0.51
N ALA A 40 -2.96 -2.68 -1.34
CA ALA A 40 -3.31 -3.99 -1.86
C ALA A 40 -3.42 -5.03 -0.74
N ILE A 41 -2.45 -5.05 0.18
CA ILE A 41 -2.44 -5.98 1.32
C ILE A 41 -3.60 -5.69 2.26
N VAL A 42 -3.82 -4.43 2.65
CA VAL A 42 -4.89 -4.06 3.58
C VAL A 42 -6.27 -4.41 3.04
N ARG A 43 -6.49 -4.32 1.73
CA ARG A 43 -7.75 -4.75 1.10
C ARG A 43 -7.98 -6.26 1.14
N MET A 44 -6.95 -7.06 1.40
CA MET A 44 -7.06 -8.52 1.58
C MET A 44 -7.23 -8.92 3.05
N LEU A 45 -7.14 -7.97 3.98
CA LEU A 45 -7.31 -8.23 5.42
C LEU A 45 -8.79 -8.22 5.83
N PRO A 46 -9.16 -8.95 6.90
CA PRO A 46 -10.51 -8.92 7.44
C PRO A 46 -10.88 -7.51 7.93
N SER A 47 -12.11 -7.07 7.65
CA SER A 47 -12.59 -5.78 8.14
C SER A 47 -12.78 -5.78 9.66
N GLY A 48 -12.44 -4.67 10.33
CA GLY A 48 -12.72 -4.47 11.76
C GLY A 48 -11.47 -4.21 12.60
N ARG A 49 -11.59 -4.38 13.92
CA ARG A 49 -10.50 -4.10 14.88
C ARG A 49 -9.27 -4.99 14.65
N LEU A 50 -9.50 -6.28 14.40
CA LEU A 50 -8.43 -7.24 14.14
C LEU A 50 -7.65 -6.89 12.87
N GLY A 51 -8.34 -6.53 11.78
CA GLY A 51 -7.69 -6.11 10.54
C GLY A 51 -6.77 -4.90 10.74
N ARG A 52 -7.23 -3.90 11.51
CA ARG A 52 -6.42 -2.71 11.85
C ARG A 52 -5.19 -3.08 12.69
N GLU A 53 -5.32 -4.06 13.58
CA GLU A 53 -4.18 -4.55 14.36
C GLU A 53 -3.17 -5.26 13.46
N ILE A 54 -3.62 -6.11 12.54
CA ILE A 54 -2.74 -6.78 11.57
C ILE A 54 -2.06 -5.75 10.66
N GLU A 55 -2.81 -4.75 10.17
CA GLU A 55 -2.27 -3.65 9.37
C GLU A 55 -1.14 -2.90 10.11
N SER A 56 -1.28 -2.70 11.42
CA SER A 56 -0.25 -1.99 12.21
C SER A 56 1.10 -2.71 12.26
N ARG A 57 1.11 -4.03 12.07
CA ARG A 57 2.31 -4.88 12.05
C ARG A 57 3.02 -4.84 10.69
N LEU A 58 2.32 -4.45 9.62
CA LEU A 58 2.89 -4.36 8.28
C LEU A 58 3.82 -3.14 8.14
N LYS A 59 5.08 -3.39 7.78
CA LYS A 59 6.09 -2.35 7.49
C LYS A 59 6.56 -2.49 6.05
N VAL A 60 6.25 -1.48 5.23
CA VAL A 60 6.60 -1.43 3.80
C VAL A 60 7.55 -0.27 3.59
N TYR A 61 8.67 -0.55 2.94
CA TYR A 61 9.72 0.40 2.60
C TYR A 61 9.86 0.51 1.08
N ALA A 62 10.27 1.68 0.60
CA ALA A 62 10.51 1.90 -0.82
C ALA A 62 11.86 1.31 -1.26
N ASP A 63 12.85 1.38 -0.37
CA ASP A 63 14.21 0.89 -0.59
C ASP A 63 14.43 -0.45 0.13
N ASP A 64 15.58 -1.08 -0.18
CA ASP A 64 16.00 -2.36 0.39
C ASP A 64 16.41 -2.29 1.87
N LYS A 65 16.34 -1.11 2.49
CA LYS A 65 16.78 -0.87 3.87
C LYS A 65 15.59 -0.70 4.81
N HIS A 66 15.64 -1.37 5.95
CA HIS A 66 14.68 -1.22 7.04
C HIS A 66 15.39 -1.03 8.39
N PRO A 67 14.81 -0.25 9.34
CA PRO A 67 15.40 -0.01 10.66
C PRO A 67 15.23 -1.19 11.65
N HIS A 68 14.71 -2.34 11.20
CA HIS A 68 14.33 -3.48 12.06
C HIS A 68 15.46 -4.47 12.35
N GLN A 69 16.72 -4.02 12.38
CA GLN A 69 17.86 -4.92 12.62
C GLN A 69 17.76 -5.65 13.97
N ALA A 70 17.22 -4.99 15.00
CA ALA A 70 17.02 -5.60 16.32
C ALA A 70 16.04 -6.79 16.33
N GLN A 71 15.15 -6.89 15.34
CA GLN A 71 14.15 -7.96 15.25
C GLN A 71 14.67 -9.20 14.51
N GLN A 72 15.91 -9.16 13.98
CA GLN A 72 16.53 -10.24 13.21
C GLN A 72 15.60 -10.84 12.14
N PRO A 73 15.11 -10.02 11.17
CA PRO A 73 14.18 -10.49 10.15
C PRO A 73 14.82 -11.59 9.28
N LYS A 74 14.08 -12.67 9.06
CA LYS A 74 14.47 -13.76 8.17
C LYS A 74 13.85 -13.52 6.79
N ALA A 75 14.67 -13.58 5.75
CA ALA A 75 14.18 -13.55 4.37
C ALA A 75 13.31 -14.79 4.11
N LEU A 76 12.15 -14.59 3.49
CA LEU A 76 11.23 -15.64 3.09
C LEU A 76 11.04 -15.55 1.58
N GLU A 77 11.34 -16.63 0.87
CA GLU A 77 11.02 -16.77 -0.54
C GLU A 77 9.54 -17.14 -0.69
N ILE A 78 8.78 -16.32 -1.43
CA ILE A 78 7.36 -16.56 -1.70
C ILE A 78 7.30 -17.17 -3.11
N GLY A 79 6.93 -18.46 -3.19
CA GLY A 79 6.78 -19.22 -4.44
C GLY A 79 5.53 -18.87 -5.23
#